data_AF-A0A3D5BF22-F1
#
_entry.id   AF-A0A3D5BF22-F1
#
_cell.length_a   1.000
_cell.length_b   1.000
_cell.length_c   1.000
_cell.angle_alpha   90.00
_cell.angle_beta   90.00
_cell.angle_gamma   90.00
#
_symmetry.space_group_name_H-M   'P 1'
#
loop_
_entity.id
_entity.type
_entity.pdbx_description
1 polymer ?
#
loop_
_entity_poly.entity_id
_entity_poly.type
_entity_poly.pdbx_seq_one_letter_code
_entity_poly.pdbx_strand_id
1 'polypeptide(L)'
;MLSTELNKPEYQTGTYAQRLALLKSKTEPALGKIRKDKIKLLQAFIGATQLRDRLASATDTQQAAAASVAEAIQPAYLAAEETFSINLADPQVAGLLASAVSVGLLTAEEENYLIGLATYPRQLWPDVTLRDVVEHFNPALTDIGEWTELTYSGTRLALTLTQSLPEPSLVRVESCESVNGQNWTAWQRIAHFYNVGEAGLYLADIPRSQLQRRIRWRGEYYAISGTVAGV
;
A
#
# COMPACT_ATOMS: atom_id res chain seq x y z
N MET A 1 -5.19 15.24 3.79
CA MET A 1 -3.90 15.06 3.10
C MET A 1 -3.00 14.18 3.97
N LEU A 2 -2.11 13.38 3.39
CA LEU A 2 -1.24 12.45 4.12
C LEU A 2 -0.44 13.14 5.24
N SER A 3 0.11 14.33 4.96
CA SER A 3 0.87 15.13 5.93
C SER A 3 0.06 15.52 7.16
N THR A 4 -1.21 15.90 6.98
CA THR A 4 -2.13 16.20 8.10
C THR A 4 -2.35 14.97 8.98
N GLU A 5 -2.45 13.79 8.36
CA GLU A 5 -2.63 12.54 9.09
C GLU A 5 -1.38 12.17 9.88
N LEU A 6 -0.21 12.24 9.24
CA LEU A 6 1.09 11.92 9.85
C LEU A 6 1.51 12.89 10.96
N ASN A 7 0.89 14.08 11.05
CA ASN A 7 1.10 15.03 12.15
C ASN A 7 0.29 14.71 13.40
N LYS A 8 -0.59 13.69 13.38
CA LYS A 8 -1.35 13.31 14.58
C LYS A 8 -0.47 12.66 15.65
N PRO A 9 -0.83 12.75 16.95
CA PRO A 9 -0.02 12.26 18.06
C PRO A 9 0.36 10.78 17.93
N GLU A 10 -0.53 9.92 17.43
CA GLU A 10 -0.28 8.48 17.30
C GLU A 10 0.87 8.13 16.33
N TYR A 11 1.27 9.06 15.46
CA TYR A 11 2.39 8.87 14.52
C TYR A 11 3.70 9.49 14.99
N GLN A 12 3.71 10.24 16.09
CA GLN A 12 4.93 10.92 16.55
C GLN A 12 5.93 9.98 17.21
N THR A 13 5.49 8.80 17.64
CA THR A 13 6.32 7.76 18.27
C THR A 13 6.46 6.52 17.39
N GLY A 14 7.41 5.65 17.71
CA GLY A 14 7.64 4.39 16.99
C GLY A 14 8.50 4.51 15.74
N THR A 15 8.74 3.38 15.09
CA THR A 15 9.55 3.28 13.87
C THR A 15 8.74 3.66 12.63
N TYR A 16 9.43 3.96 11.51
CA TYR A 16 8.77 4.22 10.23
C TYR A 16 7.83 3.08 9.80
N ALA A 17 8.26 1.82 9.99
CA ALA A 17 7.45 0.65 9.67
C ALA A 17 6.18 0.56 10.55
N GLN A 18 6.28 0.89 11.84
CA GLN A 18 5.11 0.94 12.73
C GLN A 18 4.12 2.03 12.32
N ARG A 19 4.63 3.20 11.93
CA ARG A 19 3.81 4.32 11.42
C ARG A 19 3.09 3.95 10.12
N LEU A 20 3.79 3.30 9.18
CA LEU A 20 3.19 2.78 7.95
C LEU A 20 2.11 1.75 8.24
N ALA A 21 2.36 0.78 9.12
CA ALA A 21 1.38 -0.22 9.51
C ALA A 21 0.12 0.43 10.11
N LEU A 22 0.28 1.44 10.96
CA LEU A 22 -0.83 2.19 11.54
C LEU A 22 -1.61 3.00 10.50
N LEU A 23 -0.95 3.57 9.49
CA LEU A 23 -1.64 4.18 8.34
C LEU A 23 -2.43 3.15 7.54
N LYS A 24 -1.82 2.00 7.23
CA LYS A 24 -2.45 0.92 6.46
C LYS A 24 -3.62 0.26 7.19
N SER A 25 -3.65 0.31 8.52
CA SER A 25 -4.78 -0.19 9.30
C SER A 25 -5.96 0.78 9.34
N LYS A 26 -5.80 2.05 8.95
CA LYS A 26 -6.92 3.00 8.92
C LYS A 26 -7.83 2.69 7.75
N THR A 27 -9.07 2.36 8.09
CA THR A 27 -10.12 2.04 7.13
C THR A 27 -11.34 2.92 7.34
N GLU A 28 -12.07 3.17 6.28
CA GLU A 28 -13.39 3.78 6.31
C GLU A 28 -14.44 2.82 5.76
N PRO A 29 -15.71 2.92 6.20
CA PRO A 29 -16.79 2.19 5.56
C PRO A 29 -16.97 2.69 4.12
N ALA A 30 -16.89 1.78 3.16
CA ALA A 30 -17.20 2.05 1.77
C ALA A 30 -18.33 1.15 1.30
N LEU A 31 -19.23 1.73 0.51
CA LEU A 31 -20.30 0.98 -0.12
C LEU A 31 -19.75 0.22 -1.33
N GLY A 32 -20.18 -1.03 -1.48
CA GLY A 32 -19.65 -1.93 -2.49
C GLY A 32 -20.67 -2.94 -2.98
N LYS A 33 -20.13 -4.05 -3.43
CA LYS A 33 -20.87 -5.24 -3.80
C LYS A 33 -21.02 -6.16 -2.58
N ILE A 34 -22.21 -6.73 -2.35
CA ILE A 34 -22.41 -7.74 -1.31
C ILE A 34 -21.49 -8.92 -1.60
N ARG A 35 -20.48 -9.13 -0.74
CA ARG A 35 -19.41 -10.11 -0.97
C ARG A 35 -19.89 -11.55 -0.74
N LYS A 36 -19.15 -12.52 -1.30
CA LYS A 36 -19.47 -13.96 -1.24
C LYS A 36 -19.72 -14.47 0.19
N ASP A 37 -18.91 -14.00 1.14
CA ASP A 37 -19.02 -14.35 2.56
C ASP A 37 -20.34 -13.86 3.21
N LYS A 38 -21.04 -12.93 2.57
CA LYS A 38 -22.32 -12.35 3.02
C LYS A 38 -23.54 -12.89 2.27
N ILE A 39 -23.37 -13.73 1.24
CA ILE A 39 -24.50 -14.27 0.45
C ILE A 39 -25.46 -15.10 1.32
N LYS A 40 -24.93 -15.92 2.25
CA LYS A 40 -25.79 -16.70 3.17
C LYS A 40 -26.64 -15.79 4.07
N LEU A 41 -26.09 -14.66 4.51
CA LEU A 41 -26.81 -13.67 5.31
C LEU A 41 -27.89 -12.96 4.49
N LEU A 42 -27.61 -12.68 3.21
CA LEU A 42 -28.59 -12.16 2.27
C LEU A 42 -29.73 -13.15 2.03
N GLN A 43 -29.43 -14.44 1.81
CA GLN A 43 -30.44 -15.48 1.63
C GLN A 43 -31.31 -15.67 2.87
N ALA A 44 -30.69 -15.70 4.06
CA ALA A 44 -31.40 -15.78 5.33
C ALA A 44 -32.33 -14.57 5.52
N PHE A 45 -31.85 -13.37 5.20
CA PHE A 45 -32.65 -12.16 5.22
C PHE A 45 -33.85 -12.24 4.27
N ILE A 46 -33.63 -12.60 2.99
CA ILE A 46 -34.70 -12.75 2.00
C ILE A 46 -35.77 -13.74 2.47
N GLY A 47 -35.36 -14.85 3.10
CA GLY A 47 -36.27 -15.84 3.66
C GLY A 47 -37.03 -15.34 4.89
N ALA A 48 -36.36 -14.64 5.80
CA ALA A 48 -36.96 -14.11 7.02
C ALA A 48 -37.98 -13.00 6.75
N THR A 49 -37.73 -12.16 5.76
CA THR A 49 -38.62 -11.04 5.39
C THR A 49 -39.68 -11.40 4.36
N GLN A 50 -39.67 -12.65 3.88
CA GLN A 50 -40.50 -13.13 2.76
C GLN A 50 -40.43 -12.20 1.54
N LEU A 51 -39.24 -11.62 1.31
CA LEU A 51 -39.08 -10.55 0.32
C LEU A 51 -39.49 -11.00 -1.08
N ARG A 52 -39.22 -12.26 -1.44
CA ARG A 52 -39.63 -12.81 -2.76
C ARG A 52 -41.15 -12.83 -2.94
N ASP A 53 -41.89 -13.19 -1.90
CA ASP A 53 -43.35 -13.29 -1.97
C ASP A 53 -43.97 -11.88 -2.03
N ARG A 54 -43.39 -10.92 -1.30
CA ARG A 54 -43.75 -9.49 -1.40
C ARG A 54 -43.51 -8.91 -2.78
N LEU A 55 -42.37 -9.22 -3.40
CA LEU A 55 -42.07 -8.77 -4.76
C LEU A 55 -42.99 -9.42 -5.80
N ALA A 56 -43.34 -10.70 -5.63
CA ALA A 56 -44.27 -11.40 -6.51
C ALA A 56 -45.72 -10.90 -6.37
N SER A 57 -46.08 -10.38 -5.20
CA SER A 57 -47.43 -9.87 -4.87
C SER A 57 -47.54 -8.35 -4.95
N ALA A 58 -46.58 -7.69 -5.61
CA ALA A 58 -46.52 -6.24 -5.72
C ALA A 58 -47.76 -5.68 -6.45
N THR A 59 -48.25 -4.52 -6.01
CA THR A 59 -49.35 -3.81 -6.69
C THR A 59 -48.91 -3.24 -8.03
N ASP A 60 -49.86 -2.84 -8.89
CA ASP A 60 -49.56 -2.20 -10.19
C ASP A 60 -48.64 -0.99 -10.05
N THR A 61 -48.80 -0.21 -8.97
CA THR A 61 -47.96 0.96 -8.65
C THR A 61 -46.55 0.60 -8.17
N GLN A 62 -46.32 -0.65 -7.75
CA GLN A 62 -45.06 -1.16 -7.22
C GLN A 62 -44.28 -2.01 -8.25
N GLN A 63 -44.94 -2.43 -9.34
CA GLN A 63 -44.48 -3.50 -10.22
C GLN A 63 -43.10 -3.26 -10.85
N ALA A 64 -42.80 -2.02 -11.26
CA ALA A 64 -41.50 -1.67 -11.85
C ALA A 64 -40.35 -1.75 -10.82
N ALA A 65 -40.58 -1.27 -9.60
CA ALA A 65 -39.61 -1.38 -8.50
C ALA A 65 -39.45 -2.84 -8.07
N ALA A 66 -40.55 -3.59 -8.01
CA ALA A 66 -40.55 -5.01 -7.66
C ALA A 66 -39.74 -5.84 -8.65
N ALA A 67 -39.93 -5.63 -9.96
CA ALA A 67 -39.17 -6.33 -10.99
C ALA A 67 -37.66 -6.07 -10.86
N SER A 68 -37.28 -4.82 -10.61
CA SER A 68 -35.87 -4.42 -10.49
C SER A 68 -35.20 -5.02 -9.26
N VAL A 69 -35.88 -5.04 -8.10
CA VAL A 69 -35.37 -5.69 -6.90
C VAL A 69 -35.34 -7.21 -7.06
N ALA A 70 -36.36 -7.81 -7.68
CA ALA A 70 -36.43 -9.25 -7.92
C ALA A 70 -35.27 -9.75 -8.81
N GLU A 71 -34.92 -8.98 -9.84
CA GLU A 71 -33.75 -9.22 -10.68
C GLU A 71 -32.46 -9.14 -9.84
N ALA A 72 -32.29 -8.10 -9.01
CA ALA A 72 -31.11 -7.93 -8.18
C ALA A 72 -30.90 -9.05 -7.15
N ILE A 73 -31.97 -9.70 -6.67
CA ILE A 73 -31.91 -10.79 -5.67
C ILE A 73 -32.11 -12.19 -6.26
N GLN A 74 -32.08 -12.32 -7.58
CA GLN A 74 -32.41 -13.58 -8.24
C GLN A 74 -31.46 -14.71 -7.78
N PRO A 75 -32.00 -15.89 -7.39
CA PRO A 75 -31.17 -16.96 -6.83
C PRO A 75 -30.06 -17.46 -7.77
N ALA A 76 -30.28 -17.42 -9.09
CA ALA A 76 -29.26 -17.79 -10.08
C ALA A 76 -28.04 -16.86 -10.02
N TYR A 77 -28.25 -15.56 -9.81
CA TYR A 77 -27.19 -14.58 -9.62
C TYR A 77 -26.51 -14.71 -8.26
N LEU A 78 -27.27 -15.05 -7.21
CA LEU A 78 -26.72 -15.32 -5.89
C LEU A 78 -25.93 -16.63 -5.81
N ALA A 79 -26.22 -17.60 -6.69
CA ALA A 79 -25.54 -18.90 -6.76
C ALA A 79 -24.35 -18.90 -7.72
N ALA A 80 -24.39 -18.08 -8.77
CA ALA A 80 -23.26 -17.87 -9.67
C ALA A 80 -22.23 -17.00 -8.95
N GLU A 81 -21.22 -17.64 -8.36
CA GLU A 81 -20.25 -17.03 -7.44
C GLU A 81 -19.47 -15.83 -8.02
N GLU A 82 -19.55 -15.58 -9.33
CA GLU A 82 -18.78 -14.57 -10.05
C GLU A 82 -19.62 -13.44 -10.68
N THR A 83 -20.89 -13.66 -11.05
CA THR A 83 -21.55 -12.77 -12.03
C THR A 83 -22.43 -11.66 -11.46
N PHE A 84 -23.24 -11.86 -10.42
CA PHE A 84 -24.08 -10.76 -9.90
C PHE A 84 -24.35 -10.91 -8.39
N SER A 85 -23.86 -9.94 -7.62
CA SER A 85 -24.41 -9.64 -6.30
C SER A 85 -24.67 -8.15 -6.25
N ILE A 86 -25.69 -7.76 -5.48
CA ILE A 86 -26.18 -6.39 -5.39
C ILE A 86 -25.00 -5.43 -5.20
N ASN A 87 -24.68 -4.67 -6.24
CA ASN A 87 -23.58 -3.71 -6.24
C ASN A 87 -24.12 -2.33 -5.87
N LEU A 88 -24.18 -2.05 -4.56
CA LEU A 88 -24.68 -0.77 -4.07
C LEU A 88 -23.70 0.39 -4.29
N ALA A 89 -22.48 0.13 -4.77
CA ALA A 89 -21.62 1.19 -5.29
C ALA A 89 -22.12 1.77 -6.62
N ASP A 90 -22.97 1.05 -7.35
CA ASP A 90 -23.65 1.58 -8.53
C ASP A 90 -24.84 2.45 -8.07
N PRO A 91 -24.85 3.76 -8.39
CA PRO A 91 -25.94 4.66 -8.03
C PRO A 91 -27.31 4.21 -8.54
N GLN A 92 -27.36 3.52 -9.69
CA GLN A 92 -28.62 3.00 -10.23
C GLN A 92 -29.17 1.90 -9.33
N VAL A 93 -28.32 0.94 -8.93
CA VAL A 93 -28.71 -0.16 -8.04
C VAL A 93 -29.05 0.33 -6.63
N ALA A 94 -28.30 1.32 -6.12
CA ALA A 94 -28.64 2.00 -4.86
C ALA A 94 -30.01 2.71 -4.96
N GLY A 95 -30.28 3.37 -6.08
CA GLY A 95 -31.57 4.00 -6.37
C GLY A 95 -32.75 3.03 -6.43
N LEU A 96 -32.52 1.77 -6.79
CA LEU A 96 -33.56 0.72 -6.77
C LEU A 96 -34.01 0.41 -5.34
N LEU A 97 -33.09 0.34 -4.37
CA LEU A 97 -33.46 0.11 -2.96
C LEU A 97 -34.26 1.28 -2.39
N ALA A 98 -33.80 2.52 -2.62
CA ALA A 98 -34.51 3.71 -2.18
C ALA A 98 -35.91 3.80 -2.81
N SER A 99 -36.03 3.44 -4.09
CA SER A 99 -37.32 3.39 -4.79
C SER A 99 -38.24 2.29 -4.26
N ALA A 100 -37.69 1.13 -3.91
CA ALA A 100 -38.45 0.07 -3.27
C ALA A 100 -38.95 0.48 -1.87
N VAL A 101 -38.16 1.25 -1.11
CA VAL A 101 -38.61 1.81 0.17
C VAL A 101 -39.72 2.84 -0.04
N SER A 102 -39.59 3.74 -1.03
CA SER A 102 -40.59 4.80 -1.26
C SER A 102 -41.96 4.26 -1.66
N VAL A 103 -42.02 3.12 -2.34
CA VAL A 103 -43.28 2.45 -2.71
C VAL A 103 -43.75 1.42 -1.67
N GLY A 104 -43.05 1.30 -0.53
CA GLY A 104 -43.40 0.39 0.57
C GLY A 104 -43.08 -1.09 0.31
N LEU A 105 -42.29 -1.41 -0.72
CA LEU A 105 -41.81 -2.76 -1.01
C LEU A 105 -40.65 -3.18 -0.10
N LEU A 106 -39.92 -2.23 0.48
CA LEU A 106 -38.90 -2.44 1.52
C LEU A 106 -39.17 -1.49 2.68
N THR A 107 -38.81 -1.91 3.89
CA THR A 107 -38.72 -1.01 5.04
C THR A 107 -37.34 -0.33 5.08
N ALA A 108 -37.22 0.79 5.81
CA ALA A 108 -35.95 1.45 6.02
C ALA A 108 -34.93 0.55 6.75
N GLU A 109 -35.38 -0.33 7.64
CA GLU A 109 -34.51 -1.29 8.34
C GLU A 109 -33.95 -2.34 7.39
N GLU A 110 -34.77 -2.82 6.46
CA GLU A 110 -34.39 -3.76 5.41
C GLU A 110 -33.37 -3.16 4.44
N GLU A 111 -33.58 -1.91 4.03
CA GLU A 111 -32.61 -1.15 3.23
C GLU A 111 -31.27 -1.02 3.97
N ASN A 112 -31.31 -0.58 5.24
CA ASN A 112 -30.11 -0.43 6.05
C ASN A 112 -29.36 -1.75 6.24
N TYR A 113 -30.07 -2.87 6.37
CA TYR A 113 -29.45 -4.19 6.45
C TYR A 113 -28.73 -4.55 5.14
N LEU A 114 -29.36 -4.33 3.98
CA LEU A 114 -28.73 -4.56 2.67
C LEU A 114 -27.51 -3.67 2.43
N ILE A 115 -27.59 -2.39 2.82
CA ILE A 115 -26.45 -1.46 2.83
C ILE A 115 -25.34 -1.98 3.74
N GLY A 116 -25.68 -2.47 4.94
CA GLY A 116 -24.73 -3.06 5.87
C GLY A 116 -24.01 -4.29 5.30
N LEU A 117 -24.72 -5.15 4.56
CA LEU A 117 -24.11 -6.31 3.90
C LEU A 117 -23.16 -5.92 2.75
N ALA A 118 -23.44 -4.81 2.08
CA ALA A 118 -22.63 -4.28 1.00
C ALA A 118 -21.47 -3.39 1.46
N THR A 119 -21.48 -2.97 2.72
CA THR A 119 -20.46 -2.10 3.30
C THR A 119 -19.23 -2.91 3.68
N TYR A 120 -18.05 -2.43 3.31
CA TYR A 120 -16.79 -3.05 3.66
C TYR A 120 -15.76 -2.02 4.14
N PRO A 121 -14.79 -2.42 4.98
CA PRO A 121 -13.69 -1.54 5.35
C PRO A 121 -12.77 -1.34 4.14
N ARG A 122 -12.71 -0.11 3.62
CA ARG A 122 -11.77 0.32 2.59
C ARG A 122 -10.57 0.99 3.24
N GLN A 123 -9.36 0.61 2.84
CA GLN A 123 -8.14 1.30 3.32
C GLN A 123 -8.15 2.76 2.86
N LEU A 124 -7.85 3.67 3.79
CA LEU A 124 -7.77 5.10 3.52
C LEU A 124 -6.50 5.49 2.75
N TRP A 125 -5.43 4.71 2.94
CA TRP A 125 -4.08 5.02 2.40
C TRP A 125 -3.49 3.84 1.62
N PRO A 126 -4.17 3.31 0.59
CA PRO A 126 -3.76 2.08 -0.11
C PRO A 126 -2.44 2.24 -0.86
N ASP A 127 -2.10 3.45 -1.31
CA ASP A 127 -0.91 3.70 -2.14
C ASP A 127 0.30 4.23 -1.36
N VAL A 128 0.13 4.56 -0.07
CA VAL A 128 1.22 5.08 0.76
C VAL A 128 2.30 4.01 0.98
N THR A 129 3.55 4.41 0.80
CA THR A 129 4.74 3.59 0.91
C THR A 129 5.54 3.95 2.17
N LEU A 130 6.56 3.14 2.50
CA LEU A 130 7.47 3.46 3.59
C LEU A 130 8.25 4.75 3.31
N ARG A 131 8.63 4.98 2.05
CA ARG A 131 9.35 6.19 1.62
C ARG A 131 8.56 7.46 1.93
N ASP A 132 7.26 7.47 1.68
CA ASP A 132 6.40 8.64 1.97
C ASP A 132 6.40 8.98 3.48
N VAL A 133 6.41 7.95 4.32
CA VAL A 133 6.49 8.11 5.78
C VAL A 133 7.88 8.62 6.18
N VAL A 134 8.95 8.09 5.61
CA VAL A 134 10.33 8.55 5.89
C VAL A 134 10.51 9.99 5.44
N GLU A 135 10.06 10.35 4.24
CA GLU A 135 10.18 11.70 3.69
C GLU A 135 9.49 12.75 4.57
N HIS A 136 8.33 12.40 5.15
CA HIS A 136 7.62 13.29 6.08
C HIS A 136 8.40 13.55 7.38
N PHE A 137 9.04 12.53 7.95
CA PHE A 137 9.65 12.60 9.29
C PHE A 137 11.16 12.85 9.29
N ASN A 138 11.87 12.45 8.24
CA ASN A 138 13.29 12.63 8.06
C ASN A 138 13.63 12.73 6.56
N PRO A 139 13.32 13.87 5.92
CA PRO A 139 13.53 14.05 4.49
C PRO A 139 15.02 13.92 4.08
N ALA A 140 15.94 14.18 5.00
CA ALA A 140 17.38 14.01 4.77
C ALA A 140 17.79 12.55 4.51
N LEU A 141 16.99 11.57 4.95
CA LEU A 141 17.21 10.14 4.63
C LEU A 141 16.75 9.76 3.23
N THR A 142 15.91 10.57 2.58
CA THR A 142 15.41 10.30 1.23
C THR A 142 16.11 11.11 0.15
N ASP A 143 16.91 12.11 0.54
CA ASP A 143 17.79 12.84 -0.35
C ASP A 143 19.06 12.02 -0.63
N ILE A 144 18.98 11.12 -1.62
CA ILE A 144 20.04 10.15 -1.94
C ILE A 144 21.37 10.83 -2.37
N GLY A 145 21.36 12.15 -2.56
CA GLY A 145 22.56 12.97 -2.74
C GLY A 145 23.41 12.59 -3.96
N GLU A 146 24.54 13.26 -4.09
CA GLU A 146 25.55 12.95 -5.09
C GLU A 146 26.43 11.78 -4.63
N TRP A 147 27.13 11.18 -5.60
CA TRP A 147 28.12 10.15 -5.32
C TRP A 147 29.20 10.69 -4.38
N THR A 148 29.46 9.98 -3.28
CA THR A 148 30.59 10.31 -2.42
C THR A 148 31.83 9.59 -2.93
N GLU A 149 32.93 10.31 -3.14
CA GLU A 149 34.15 9.78 -3.73
C GLU A 149 35.34 9.79 -2.76
N LEU A 150 36.24 8.82 -2.92
CA LEU A 150 37.50 8.72 -2.18
C LEU A 150 38.59 8.05 -3.03
N THR A 151 39.84 8.40 -2.78
CA THR A 151 40.99 7.73 -3.39
C THR A 151 41.43 6.54 -2.53
N TYR A 152 41.62 5.37 -3.14
CA TYR A 152 41.90 4.12 -2.42
C TYR A 152 42.85 3.19 -3.16
N SER A 153 43.70 2.48 -2.42
CA SER A 153 44.71 1.54 -2.95
C SER A 153 44.68 0.15 -2.30
N GLY A 154 43.83 -0.09 -1.29
CA GLY A 154 43.77 -1.39 -0.60
C GLY A 154 42.83 -2.41 -1.26
N THR A 155 42.43 -3.42 -0.48
CA THR A 155 41.61 -4.56 -0.94
C THR A 155 40.27 -4.75 -0.21
N ARG A 156 39.95 -3.92 0.79
CA ARG A 156 38.72 -4.00 1.58
C ARG A 156 38.19 -2.62 1.97
N LEU A 157 36.90 -2.37 1.74
CA LEU A 157 36.20 -1.19 2.24
C LEU A 157 35.47 -1.49 3.53
N ALA A 158 35.49 -0.52 4.42
CA ALA A 158 34.59 -0.38 5.55
C ALA A 158 33.59 0.73 5.26
N LEU A 159 32.30 0.40 5.23
CA LEU A 159 31.21 1.36 5.37
C LEU A 159 30.77 1.35 6.84
N THR A 160 30.91 2.49 7.51
CA THR A 160 30.38 2.68 8.87
C THR A 160 29.11 3.49 8.80
N LEU A 161 27.98 2.86 9.14
CA LEU A 161 26.68 3.52 9.21
C LEU A 161 26.47 4.07 10.62
N THR A 162 26.25 5.39 10.75
CA THR A 162 26.13 6.05 12.06
C THR A 162 24.72 5.99 12.64
N GLN A 163 23.71 5.77 11.79
CA GLN A 163 22.31 5.64 12.19
C GLN A 163 21.62 4.53 11.40
N SER A 164 20.72 3.78 12.04
CA SER A 164 19.95 2.75 11.34
C SER A 164 19.06 3.36 10.26
N LEU A 165 18.96 2.66 9.12
CA LEU A 165 18.07 3.03 8.03
C LEU A 165 16.63 2.58 8.31
N PRO A 166 15.63 3.17 7.63
CA PRO A 166 14.22 2.79 7.80
C PRO A 166 13.93 1.32 7.49
N GLU A 167 14.64 0.77 6.52
CA GLU A 167 14.65 -0.65 6.15
C GLU A 167 16.03 -1.01 5.55
N PRO A 168 16.40 -2.31 5.55
CA PRO A 168 17.63 -2.75 4.91
C PRO A 168 17.68 -2.30 3.44
N SER A 169 18.77 -1.62 3.09
CA SER A 169 18.97 -1.00 1.78
C SER A 169 20.23 -1.56 1.10
N LEU A 170 20.33 -1.28 -0.19
CA LEU A 170 21.49 -1.58 -1.01
C LEU A 170 22.38 -0.34 -1.08
N VAL A 171 23.67 -0.52 -0.77
CA VAL A 171 24.70 0.49 -1.05
C VAL A 171 25.50 0.03 -2.25
N ARG A 172 25.50 0.85 -3.29
CA ARG A 172 26.25 0.59 -4.53
C ARG A 172 27.64 1.20 -4.41
N VAL A 173 28.65 0.42 -4.79
CA VAL A 173 30.05 0.85 -4.83
C VAL A 173 30.61 0.66 -6.23
N GLU A 174 31.25 1.70 -6.74
CA GLU A 174 31.92 1.70 -8.03
C GLU A 174 33.37 2.14 -7.88
N SER A 175 34.23 1.70 -8.80
CA SER A 175 35.58 2.20 -8.93
C SER A 175 35.95 2.51 -10.36
N CYS A 176 36.92 3.39 -10.52
CA CYS A 176 37.70 3.52 -11.74
C CYS A 176 39.19 3.54 -11.38
N GLU A 177 40.02 3.12 -12.33
CA GLU A 177 41.47 3.30 -12.23
C GLU A 177 41.81 4.74 -12.59
N SER A 178 42.75 5.33 -11.85
CA SER A 178 43.15 6.72 -12.02
C SER A 178 44.65 6.84 -12.20
N VAL A 179 45.07 7.71 -13.11
CA VAL A 179 46.48 8.09 -13.32
C VAL A 179 46.56 9.61 -13.20
N ASN A 180 47.44 10.12 -12.35
CA ASN A 180 47.60 11.56 -12.10
C ASN A 180 46.28 12.28 -11.72
N GLY A 181 45.41 11.61 -10.95
CA GLY A 181 44.12 12.15 -10.54
C GLY A 181 43.03 12.16 -11.61
N GLN A 182 43.32 11.73 -12.85
CA GLN A 182 42.34 11.59 -13.92
C GLN A 182 41.86 10.14 -14.05
N ASN A 183 40.58 9.97 -14.39
CA ASN A 183 39.98 8.65 -14.58
C ASN A 183 40.53 8.05 -15.88
N TRP A 184 41.26 6.94 -15.74
CA TRP A 184 41.80 6.17 -16.86
C TRP A 184 40.78 5.18 -17.42
N THR A 185 39.92 4.65 -16.56
CA THR A 185 38.83 3.73 -16.94
C THR A 185 37.46 4.33 -16.60
N ALA A 186 36.41 3.76 -17.22
CA ALA A 186 35.04 4.08 -16.85
C ALA A 186 34.74 3.59 -15.43
N TRP A 187 33.79 4.25 -14.76
CA TRP A 187 33.27 3.77 -13.48
C TRP A 187 32.60 2.41 -13.68
N GLN A 188 33.08 1.42 -12.94
CA GLN A 188 32.54 0.07 -12.95
C GLN A 188 32.11 -0.32 -11.55
N ARG A 189 30.98 -1.02 -11.47
CA ARG A 189 30.49 -1.58 -10.21
C ARG A 189 31.44 -2.68 -9.75
N ILE A 190 31.88 -2.58 -8.50
CA ILE A 190 32.87 -3.49 -7.92
C ILE A 190 32.37 -4.25 -6.70
N ALA A 191 31.41 -3.69 -5.98
CA ALA A 191 30.84 -4.31 -4.79
C ALA A 191 29.43 -3.78 -4.51
N HIS A 192 28.71 -4.54 -3.68
CA HIS A 192 27.50 -4.08 -3.01
C HIS A 192 27.64 -4.37 -1.53
N PHE A 193 27.15 -3.45 -0.70
CA PHE A 193 26.76 -3.82 0.65
C PHE A 193 25.28 -4.17 0.62
N TYR A 194 24.98 -5.45 0.80
CA TYR A 194 23.61 -5.94 0.90
C TYR A 194 23.10 -5.82 2.33
N ASN A 195 21.79 -5.60 2.47
CA ASN A 195 21.11 -5.54 3.77
C ASN A 195 21.73 -4.53 4.74
N VAL A 196 22.18 -3.37 4.24
CA VAL A 196 22.65 -2.28 5.10
C VAL A 196 21.45 -1.65 5.77
N GLY A 197 21.30 -1.83 7.08
CA GLY A 197 20.10 -1.40 7.80
C GLY A 197 20.37 -0.97 9.23
N GLU A 198 21.20 -1.71 9.97
CA GLU A 198 21.55 -1.37 11.34
C GLU A 198 22.81 -0.51 11.41
N ALA A 199 22.86 0.42 12.36
CA ALA A 199 24.07 1.17 12.66
C ALA A 199 25.22 0.20 12.98
N GLY A 200 26.37 0.37 12.33
CA GLY A 200 27.45 -0.59 12.43
C GLY A 200 28.42 -0.57 11.26
N LEU A 201 29.29 -1.58 11.25
CA LEU A 201 30.36 -1.73 10.27
C LEU A 201 29.98 -2.79 9.22
N TYR A 202 30.03 -2.40 7.97
CA TYR A 202 29.86 -3.27 6.81
C TYR A 202 31.17 -3.36 6.05
N LEU A 203 31.58 -4.58 5.70
CA LEU A 203 32.83 -4.84 5.00
C LEU A 203 32.55 -5.41 3.61
N ALA A 204 33.29 -4.92 2.62
CA ALA A 204 33.26 -5.44 1.26
C ALA A 204 34.68 -5.59 0.72
N ASP A 205 34.98 -6.76 0.19
CA ASP A 205 36.23 -7.00 -0.52
C ASP A 205 36.16 -6.36 -1.91
N ILE A 206 37.26 -5.75 -2.34
CA ILE A 206 37.38 -5.15 -3.66
C ILE A 206 38.45 -5.90 -4.45
N PRO A 207 38.23 -6.17 -5.76
CA PRO A 207 39.27 -6.71 -6.63
C PRO A 207 40.58 -5.93 -6.51
N ARG A 208 41.73 -6.61 -6.54
CA ARG A 208 43.04 -5.92 -6.59
C ARG A 208 43.20 -5.18 -7.93
N SER A 209 43.83 -4.01 -7.90
CA SER A 209 44.31 -3.31 -9.10
C SER A 209 45.78 -2.96 -8.92
N GLN A 210 46.51 -2.90 -10.03
CA GLN A 210 47.91 -2.47 -10.07
C GLN A 210 48.06 -0.94 -10.12
N LEU A 211 46.95 -0.22 -10.31
CA LEU A 211 46.91 1.24 -10.38
C LEU A 211 46.18 1.85 -9.18
N GLN A 212 46.40 3.15 -8.96
CA GLN A 212 45.62 3.92 -7.99
C GLN A 212 44.16 3.94 -8.43
N ARG A 213 43.22 3.81 -7.48
CA ARG A 213 41.79 3.83 -7.78
C ARG A 213 41.10 5.01 -7.14
N ARG A 214 40.04 5.45 -7.80
CA ARG A 214 38.99 6.25 -7.19
C ARG A 214 37.79 5.35 -6.97
N ILE A 215 37.18 5.49 -5.81
CA ILE A 215 35.99 4.75 -5.41
C ILE A 215 34.89 5.75 -5.17
N ARG A 216 33.69 5.40 -5.60
CA ARG A 216 32.48 6.15 -5.29
C ARG A 216 31.38 5.25 -4.78
N TRP A 217 30.54 5.78 -3.90
CA TRP A 217 29.46 5.02 -3.29
C TRP A 217 28.24 5.90 -3.03
N ARG A 218 27.07 5.25 -2.95
CA ARG A 218 25.79 5.87 -2.54
C ARG A 218 24.79 4.78 -2.14
N GLY A 219 23.78 5.14 -1.35
CA GLY A 219 22.60 4.29 -1.17
C GLY A 219 21.71 4.30 -2.41
N GLU A 220 20.98 3.23 -2.68
CA GLU A 220 20.03 3.18 -3.81
C GLU A 220 18.62 3.61 -3.40
N TYR A 221 18.23 3.40 -2.13
CA TYR A 221 16.89 3.72 -1.63
C TYR A 221 16.84 4.82 -0.57
N TYR A 222 17.91 4.95 0.22
CA TYR A 222 18.03 5.94 1.29
C TYR A 222 19.41 6.56 1.27
N ALA A 223 19.49 7.83 1.65
CA ALA A 223 20.73 8.51 1.94
C ALA A 223 21.47 7.78 3.05
N ILE A 224 22.76 7.58 2.85
CA ILE A 224 23.60 6.86 3.81
C ILE A 224 24.36 7.88 4.62
N SER A 225 23.95 8.06 5.88
CA SER A 225 24.72 8.85 6.83
C SER A 225 25.82 7.98 7.43
N GLY A 226 27.00 8.06 6.84
CA GLY A 226 28.12 7.21 7.21
C GLY A 226 29.42 7.61 6.55
N THR A 227 30.50 6.96 6.96
CA THR A 227 31.82 7.15 6.37
C THR A 227 32.27 5.85 5.72
N VAL A 228 32.78 5.95 4.50
CA VAL A 228 33.52 4.84 3.87
C VAL A 228 35.00 5.09 4.00
N ALA A 229 35.71 4.11 4.52
CA ALA A 229 37.15 4.13 4.66
C ALA A 229 37.78 2.84 4.14
N GLY A 230 39.06 2.94 3.78
CA GLY A 230 39.89 1.79 3.51
C GLY A 230 40.28 1.06 4.79
N VAL A 231 40.22 -0.29 4.77
CA VAL A 231 40.80 -1.16 5.79
C VAL A 231 41.96 -1.95 5.20
#